data_AF-A0A7S4QZ25-F1
#
_entry.id   AF-A0A7S4QZ25-F1
#
_cell.length_a   1.000
_cell.length_b   1.000
_cell.length_c   1.000
_cell.angle_alpha   90.00
_cell.angle_beta   90.00
_cell.angle_gamma   90.00
#
_symmetry.space_group_name_H-M   'P 1'
#
loop_
_entity.id
_entity.type
_entity.pdbx_description
1 polymer ?
#
loop_
_entity_poly.entity_id
_entity_poly.type
_entity_poly.pdbx_seq_one_letter_code
_entity_poly.pdbx_strand_id
1 'polypeptide(L)'
;FISTTNNIFDIMRFALISSILLLFEASPVKSQTERPRNQCGMPDDVRYHLLLTELSQVSSINDLSDSSTPQGKTMNWLANEDGLGLCPGDVTLKQRYIVALIYYTTNGDNWKRCYKTDNACNRSPYLSPVTECKWGGLGCYPSGVVSKIILGSNNLNGRIPTEIYKLPRLRILKMEKNFLCGIFPTGIWYLPELTTLRIDDNNIGGQIPQENITPMRNFIISNNTFSGNIEGVGRSEERRV
;
A
#
# COMPACT_ATOMS: atom_id res chain seq x y z
N PHE A 1 8.89 23.19 78.50
CA PHE A 1 8.24 21.94 78.93
C PHE A 1 6.72 22.16 78.84
N ILE A 2 6.15 22.20 77.63
CA ILE A 2 5.58 21.09 76.81
C ILE A 2 4.32 20.54 77.52
N SER A 3 3.09 20.65 77.02
CA SER A 3 2.53 20.14 75.75
C SER A 3 1.23 20.91 75.43
N THR A 4 1.20 21.81 74.44
CA THR A 4 0.77 21.68 73.02
C THR A 4 -0.72 21.45 72.76
N THR A 5 -1.35 22.57 72.44
CA THR A 5 -2.59 22.85 71.70
C THR A 5 -2.51 22.44 70.23
N ASN A 6 -3.65 22.29 69.52
CA ASN A 6 -4.02 23.30 68.51
C ASN A 6 -5.36 23.02 67.81
N ASN A 7 -6.04 24.16 67.62
CA ASN A 7 -7.33 24.42 67.01
C ASN A 7 -7.17 24.67 65.50
N ILE A 8 -8.22 24.32 64.75
CA ILE A 8 -8.94 25.13 63.76
C ILE A 8 -8.13 25.92 62.71
N PHE A 9 -8.39 25.55 61.43
CA PHE A 9 -8.54 26.39 60.25
C PHE A 9 -7.98 27.82 60.30
N ASP A 10 -6.88 28.10 59.58
CA ASP A 10 -6.87 28.92 58.36
C ASP A 10 -5.43 29.27 57.93
N ILE A 11 -5.29 29.68 56.66
CA ILE A 11 -4.23 30.48 56.03
C ILE A 11 -3.44 29.77 54.91
N MET A 12 -3.74 30.21 53.68
CA MET A 12 -2.96 30.02 52.46
C MET A 12 -1.78 31.00 52.34
N ARG A 13 -0.77 30.57 51.55
CA ARG A 13 0.33 31.30 50.87
C ARG A 13 1.61 31.62 51.68
N PHE A 14 2.74 31.01 51.31
CA PHE A 14 3.78 31.59 50.43
C PHE A 14 5.03 30.66 50.34
N ALA A 15 5.36 30.26 49.10
CA ALA A 15 6.66 29.97 48.48
C ALA A 15 7.85 29.28 49.21
N LEU A 16 8.40 28.26 48.50
CA LEU A 16 9.83 27.94 48.22
C LEU A 16 10.65 27.06 49.21
N ILE A 17 10.83 25.77 48.88
CA ILE A 17 12.08 25.14 48.36
C ILE A 17 12.02 23.59 48.41
N SER A 18 12.20 22.98 47.23
CA SER A 18 12.87 21.70 46.91
C SER A 18 12.47 20.38 47.59
N SER A 19 11.74 19.52 46.88
CA SER A 19 12.25 18.20 46.44
C SER A 19 11.25 17.50 45.51
N ILE A 20 11.80 16.90 44.47
CA ILE A 20 11.15 16.39 43.26
C ILE A 20 10.56 15.00 43.55
N LEU A 21 9.25 14.85 43.36
CA LEU A 21 8.62 13.56 43.06
C LEU A 21 7.53 13.79 42.01
N LEU A 22 7.90 13.55 40.74
CA LEU A 22 6.97 13.52 39.61
C LEU A 22 6.08 12.28 39.74
N LEU A 23 4.82 12.44 40.15
CA LEU A 23 3.78 11.49 39.81
C LEU A 23 3.20 11.94 38.47
N PHE A 24 3.69 11.33 37.39
CA PHE A 24 3.01 11.32 36.11
C PHE A 24 1.64 10.68 36.31
N GLU A 25 0.57 11.47 36.18
CA GLU A 25 -0.75 10.92 35.89
C GLU A 25 -0.66 10.18 34.55
N ALA A 26 -0.79 8.86 34.60
CA ALA A 26 -0.87 8.04 33.42
C ALA A 26 -2.10 8.47 32.61
N SER A 27 -1.85 9.03 31.43
CA SER A 27 -2.89 9.29 30.42
C SER A 27 -3.77 8.05 30.21
N PRO A 28 -5.08 8.23 29.94
CA PRO A 28 -5.96 7.09 29.70
C PRO A 28 -5.44 6.33 28.48
N VAL A 29 -5.22 5.02 28.66
CA VAL A 29 -4.90 4.07 27.60
C VAL A 29 -5.91 4.28 26.48
N LYS A 30 -5.43 4.80 25.33
CA LYS A 30 -6.22 4.79 24.10
C LYS A 30 -6.69 3.36 23.89
N SER A 31 -8.01 3.18 23.82
CA SER A 31 -8.66 1.94 23.40
C SER A 31 -7.80 1.29 22.31
N GLN A 32 -7.26 0.12 22.63
CA GLN A 32 -6.69 -0.74 21.61
C GLN A 32 -7.85 -1.02 20.68
N THR A 33 -7.86 -0.38 19.51
CA THR A 33 -8.55 -0.94 18.35
C THR A 33 -8.06 -2.37 18.28
N GLU A 34 -8.94 -3.35 18.55
CA GLU A 34 -8.58 -4.76 18.63
C GLU A 34 -7.65 -5.09 17.45
N ARG A 35 -6.43 -5.53 17.74
CA ARG A 35 -5.54 -6.02 16.69
C ARG A 35 -6.33 -7.04 15.88
N PRO A 36 -6.29 -7.01 14.54
CA PRO A 36 -6.93 -8.03 13.75
C PRO A 36 -6.47 -9.40 14.24
N ARG A 37 -7.42 -10.25 14.62
CA ARG A 37 -7.08 -11.58 15.15
C ARG A 37 -6.33 -12.33 14.06
N ASN A 38 -5.09 -12.68 14.34
CA ASN A 38 -4.38 -13.71 13.60
C ASN A 38 -5.26 -14.98 13.57
N GLN A 39 -5.72 -15.33 12.37
CA GLN A 39 -6.67 -16.43 12.17
C GLN A 39 -5.98 -17.77 11.88
N CYS A 40 -4.65 -17.80 11.94
CA CYS A 40 -3.85 -18.91 11.40
C CYS A 40 -3.51 -20.00 12.41
N GLY A 41 -4.00 -19.87 13.66
CA GLY A 41 -3.70 -20.83 14.72
C GLY A 41 -2.23 -20.91 15.10
N MET A 42 -1.44 -19.85 14.85
CA MET A 42 -0.01 -19.78 15.18
C MET A 42 0.32 -18.45 15.88
N PRO A 43 1.43 -18.37 16.64
CA PRO A 43 1.89 -17.12 17.25
C PRO A 43 2.16 -16.00 16.22
N ASP A 44 2.00 -14.74 16.63
CA ASP A 44 2.12 -13.58 15.73
C ASP A 44 3.54 -13.40 15.17
N ASP A 45 4.57 -13.66 15.97
CA ASP A 45 5.97 -13.64 15.55
C ASP A 45 6.26 -14.73 14.50
N VAL A 46 5.75 -15.95 14.74
CA VAL A 46 5.85 -17.06 13.79
C VAL A 46 5.14 -16.73 12.48
N ARG A 47 3.91 -16.21 12.56
CA ARG A 47 3.15 -15.74 11.39
C ARG A 47 3.94 -14.68 10.63
N TYR A 48 4.45 -13.66 11.32
CA TYR A 48 5.21 -12.57 10.70
C TYR A 48 6.43 -13.11 9.93
N HIS A 49 7.20 -14.02 10.54
CA HIS A 49 8.36 -14.63 9.89
C HIS A 49 7.98 -15.44 8.65
N LEU A 50 6.90 -16.22 8.70
CA LEU A 50 6.45 -17.01 7.55
C LEU A 50 5.90 -16.13 6.41
N LEU A 51 5.15 -15.08 6.74
CA LEU A 51 4.72 -14.07 5.77
C LEU A 51 5.91 -13.39 5.11
N LEU A 52 6.93 -13.00 5.90
CA LEU A 52 8.17 -12.41 5.41
C LEU A 52 8.91 -13.35 4.44
N THR A 53 9.04 -14.63 4.80
CA THR A 53 9.64 -15.66 3.95
C THR A 53 8.89 -15.80 2.63
N GLU A 54 7.56 -15.86 2.65
CA GLU A 54 6.78 -16.02 1.43
C GLU A 54 6.84 -14.76 0.53
N LEU A 55 6.74 -13.57 1.13
CA LEU A 55 6.80 -12.30 0.41
C LEU A 55 8.21 -11.96 -0.09
N SER A 56 9.26 -12.60 0.43
CA SER A 56 10.62 -12.51 -0.14
C SER A 56 10.72 -13.02 -1.58
N GLN A 57 9.73 -13.81 -2.02
CA GLN A 57 9.61 -14.23 -3.42
C GLN A 57 9.04 -13.10 -4.32
N VAL A 58 8.48 -12.06 -3.72
CA VAL A 58 7.83 -10.92 -4.37
C VAL A 58 8.71 -9.66 -4.29
N SER A 59 9.19 -9.31 -3.11
CA SER A 59 10.07 -8.15 -2.86
C SER A 59 11.37 -8.57 -2.18
N SER A 60 12.39 -7.70 -2.22
CA SER A 60 13.65 -7.93 -1.51
C SER A 60 13.42 -8.07 -0.01
N ILE A 61 14.11 -9.02 0.63
CA ILE A 61 14.05 -9.22 2.09
C ILE A 61 14.52 -7.97 2.86
N ASN A 62 15.47 -7.21 2.31
CA ASN A 62 15.96 -5.98 2.94
C ASN A 62 14.87 -4.92 2.97
N ASP A 63 14.16 -4.72 1.87
CA ASP A 63 13.06 -3.74 1.80
C ASP A 63 11.89 -4.19 2.69
N LEU A 64 11.54 -5.48 2.67
CA LEU A 64 10.47 -6.02 3.51
C LEU A 64 10.77 -5.88 5.02
N SER A 65 12.04 -5.97 5.41
CA SER A 65 12.46 -5.87 6.81
C SER A 65 12.65 -4.41 7.27
N ASP A 66 12.78 -3.46 6.34
CA ASP A 66 12.91 -2.03 6.63
C ASP A 66 11.54 -1.35 6.61
N SER A 67 10.99 -1.10 7.80
CA SER A 67 9.70 -0.42 8.02
C SER A 67 9.59 1.00 7.46
N SER A 68 10.71 1.62 7.05
CA SER A 68 10.69 2.94 6.39
C SER A 68 10.32 2.86 4.91
N THR A 69 10.59 1.72 4.27
CA THR A 69 10.29 1.48 2.85
C THR A 69 8.79 1.23 2.63
N PRO A 70 8.26 1.46 1.42
CA PRO A 70 6.90 1.07 1.08
C PRO A 70 6.63 -0.44 1.27
N GLN A 71 7.61 -1.30 0.95
CA GLN A 71 7.53 -2.75 1.13
C GLN A 71 7.40 -3.12 2.61
N GLY A 72 8.26 -2.59 3.47
CA GLY A 72 8.20 -2.82 4.91
C GLY A 72 6.94 -2.26 5.55
N LYS A 73 6.45 -1.08 5.11
CA LYS A 73 5.14 -0.55 5.52
C LYS A 73 3.99 -1.49 5.13
N THR A 74 4.03 -2.01 3.91
CA THR A 74 3.01 -2.95 3.41
C THR A 74 3.05 -4.27 4.17
N MET A 75 4.25 -4.80 4.43
CA MET A 75 4.48 -6.01 5.23
C MET A 75 3.96 -5.84 6.66
N ASN A 76 4.28 -4.71 7.30
CA ASN A 76 3.81 -4.39 8.64
C ASN A 76 2.29 -4.25 8.69
N TRP A 77 1.68 -3.59 7.71
CA TRP A 77 0.22 -3.50 7.60
C TRP A 77 -0.39 -4.89 7.45
N LEU A 78 0.12 -5.72 6.54
CA LEU A 78 -0.42 -7.06 6.26
C LEU A 78 -0.34 -7.99 7.50
N ALA A 79 0.74 -7.87 8.28
CA ALA A 79 0.94 -8.69 9.45
C ALA A 79 0.12 -8.22 10.67
N ASN A 80 -0.07 -6.91 10.84
CA ASN A 80 -0.55 -6.32 12.10
C ASN A 80 -1.87 -5.55 12.01
N GLU A 81 -2.28 -5.11 10.82
CA GLU A 81 -3.44 -4.23 10.60
C GLU A 81 -4.46 -4.77 9.60
N ASP A 82 -4.06 -5.67 8.69
CA ASP A 82 -4.96 -6.20 7.69
C ASP A 82 -6.08 -7.04 8.31
N GLY A 83 -7.29 -6.51 8.29
CA GLY A 83 -8.44 -7.15 8.90
C GLY A 83 -8.98 -8.37 8.16
N LEU A 84 -8.45 -8.69 6.97
CA LEU A 84 -8.73 -9.98 6.33
C LEU A 84 -7.92 -11.12 6.99
N GLY A 85 -6.77 -10.82 7.60
CA GLY A 85 -6.00 -11.77 8.40
C GLY A 85 -5.34 -12.92 7.62
N LEU A 86 -4.97 -12.72 6.35
CA LEU A 86 -4.44 -13.78 5.47
C LEU A 86 -3.24 -14.52 6.05
N CYS A 87 -3.24 -15.85 5.97
CA CYS A 87 -2.21 -16.73 6.50
C CYS A 87 -1.09 -17.01 5.48
N PRO A 88 0.12 -17.41 5.95
CA PRO A 88 1.13 -18.00 5.06
C PRO A 88 0.54 -19.17 4.26
N GLY A 89 0.80 -19.21 2.96
CA GLY A 89 0.24 -20.18 2.03
C GLY A 89 -1.11 -19.81 1.41
N ASP A 90 -1.77 -18.73 1.86
CA ASP A 90 -2.99 -18.26 1.22
C ASP A 90 -2.72 -17.83 -0.22
N VAL A 91 -3.51 -18.38 -1.15
CA VAL A 91 -3.33 -18.15 -2.60
C VAL A 91 -3.43 -16.70 -3.02
N THR A 92 -4.05 -15.85 -2.19
CA THR A 92 -4.22 -14.41 -2.44
C THR A 92 -3.18 -13.54 -1.75
N LEU A 93 -2.31 -14.10 -0.89
CA LEU A 93 -1.37 -13.33 -0.07
C LEU A 93 -0.48 -12.41 -0.90
N LYS A 94 0.17 -12.97 -1.91
CA LYS A 94 1.09 -12.23 -2.79
C LYS A 94 0.37 -11.16 -3.59
N GLN A 95 -0.83 -11.46 -4.14
CA GLN A 95 -1.56 -10.45 -4.91
C GLN A 95 -2.04 -9.31 -4.00
N ARG A 96 -2.54 -9.61 -2.80
CA ARG A 96 -3.01 -8.62 -1.83
C ARG A 96 -1.88 -7.71 -1.39
N TYR A 97 -0.71 -8.29 -1.11
CA TYR A 97 0.52 -7.54 -0.86
C TYR A 97 0.87 -6.60 -2.02
N ILE A 98 0.89 -7.10 -3.27
CA ILE A 98 1.26 -6.27 -4.44
C ILE A 98 0.30 -5.10 -4.62
N VAL A 99 -1.01 -5.31 -4.51
CA VAL A 99 -1.98 -4.22 -4.70
C VAL A 99 -2.03 -3.27 -3.50
N ALA A 100 -1.73 -3.74 -2.28
CA ALA A 100 -1.51 -2.86 -1.13
C ALA A 100 -0.21 -2.05 -1.27
N LEU A 101 0.85 -2.62 -1.84
CA LEU A 101 2.11 -1.92 -2.08
C LEU A 101 1.92 -0.70 -2.99
N ILE A 102 1.02 -0.79 -3.99
CA ILE A 102 0.65 0.37 -4.84
C ILE A 102 0.18 1.54 -3.98
N TYR A 103 -0.59 1.29 -2.91
CA TYR A 103 -1.02 2.33 -1.98
C TYR A 103 0.18 3.05 -1.35
N TYR A 104 1.12 2.29 -0.80
CA TYR A 104 2.28 2.83 -0.09
C TYR A 104 3.32 3.48 -1.03
N THR A 105 3.46 3.00 -2.27
CA THR A 105 4.42 3.60 -3.22
C THR A 105 3.88 4.83 -3.96
N THR A 106 2.57 5.08 -3.89
CA THR A 106 1.93 6.18 -4.62
C THR A 106 1.16 7.15 -3.73
N ASN A 107 1.55 7.22 -2.45
CA ASN A 107 1.00 8.16 -1.48
C ASN A 107 -0.52 8.02 -1.28
N GLY A 108 -0.96 6.78 -1.03
CA GLY A 108 -2.36 6.36 -0.92
C GLY A 108 -3.28 7.23 -0.07
N ASP A 109 -2.77 7.75 1.04
CA ASP A 109 -3.54 8.60 1.96
C ASP A 109 -4.00 9.92 1.32
N ASN A 110 -3.34 10.34 0.22
CA ASN A 110 -3.61 11.58 -0.49
C ASN A 110 -4.29 11.36 -1.87
N TRP A 111 -4.77 10.15 -2.14
CA TRP A 111 -5.54 9.89 -3.35
C TRP A 111 -6.87 10.63 -3.33
N LYS A 112 -7.41 10.92 -4.52
CA LYS A 112 -8.69 11.63 -4.67
C LYS A 112 -9.89 10.79 -4.19
N ARG A 113 -9.86 9.47 -4.44
CA ARG A 113 -10.88 8.50 -4.01
C ARG A 113 -10.27 7.16 -3.63
N CYS A 114 -11.02 6.42 -2.82
CA CYS A 114 -10.73 5.08 -2.33
C CYS A 114 -9.42 4.97 -1.53
N TYR A 115 -8.97 6.08 -0.93
CA TYR A 115 -7.95 6.07 0.11
C TYR A 115 -8.50 5.41 1.39
N LYS A 116 -7.64 5.04 2.36
CA LYS A 116 -7.98 4.15 3.50
C LYS A 116 -9.25 4.53 4.28
N THR A 117 -9.57 5.82 4.37
CA THR A 117 -10.72 6.35 5.13
C THR A 117 -11.79 7.02 4.25
N ASP A 118 -11.79 6.75 2.94
CA ASP A 118 -12.77 7.33 2.01
C ASP A 118 -14.13 6.62 2.07
N ASN A 119 -15.07 7.20 2.82
CA ASN A 119 -16.45 6.69 2.89
C ASN A 119 -17.26 6.92 1.60
N ALA A 120 -16.76 7.72 0.65
CA ALA A 120 -17.39 7.98 -0.64
C ALA A 120 -16.82 7.11 -1.77
N CYS A 121 -15.98 6.13 -1.44
CA CYS A 121 -15.56 5.13 -2.41
C CYS A 121 -16.79 4.33 -2.85
N ASN A 122 -17.10 4.30 -4.15
CA ASN A 122 -18.21 3.50 -4.70
C ASN A 122 -18.03 1.98 -4.51
N ARG A 123 -16.91 1.55 -3.93
CA ARG A 123 -16.60 0.18 -3.50
C ARG A 123 -15.95 0.25 -2.11
N SER A 124 -15.05 -0.66 -1.77
CA SER A 124 -14.33 -0.58 -0.50
C SER A 124 -13.06 0.28 -0.64
N PRO A 125 -12.72 1.09 0.36
CA PRO A 125 -11.40 1.71 0.49
C PRO A 125 -10.26 0.71 0.33
N TYR A 126 -9.11 1.18 -0.14
CA TYR A 126 -7.87 0.40 -0.05
C TYR A 126 -7.55 0.06 1.40
N LEU A 127 -6.87 -1.07 1.61
CA LEU A 127 -6.45 -1.57 2.92
C LEU A 127 -7.63 -1.91 3.87
N SER A 128 -8.84 -2.03 3.33
CA SER A 128 -10.04 -2.46 4.08
C SER A 128 -10.05 -3.98 4.30
N PRO A 129 -10.78 -4.48 5.32
CA PRO A 129 -10.76 -5.89 5.73
C PRO A 129 -11.46 -6.85 4.77
N VAL A 130 -11.94 -6.38 3.62
CA VAL A 130 -12.50 -7.22 2.57
C VAL A 130 -11.42 -7.66 1.58
N THR A 131 -11.72 -8.70 0.80
CA THR A 131 -10.88 -9.11 -0.34
C THR A 131 -10.56 -7.91 -1.22
N GLU A 132 -9.33 -7.82 -1.71
CA GLU A 132 -8.85 -6.73 -2.58
C GLU A 132 -9.67 -6.62 -3.88
N CYS A 133 -10.33 -7.68 -4.31
CA CYS A 133 -11.30 -7.67 -5.41
C CYS A 133 -12.50 -6.73 -5.20
N LYS A 134 -12.74 -6.28 -3.96
CA LYS A 134 -13.76 -5.29 -3.61
C LYS A 134 -13.19 -3.88 -3.46
N TRP A 135 -11.87 -3.70 -3.50
CA TRP A 135 -11.29 -2.36 -3.41
C TRP A 135 -11.62 -1.52 -4.66
N GLY A 136 -11.70 -0.21 -4.46
CA GLY A 136 -11.91 0.76 -5.55
C GLY A 136 -10.88 0.58 -6.67
N GLY A 137 -11.29 0.72 -7.93
CA GLY A 137 -10.38 0.60 -9.07
C GLY A 137 -9.84 -0.80 -9.39
N LEU A 138 -9.99 -1.78 -8.49
CA LEU A 138 -9.58 -3.16 -8.73
C LEU A 138 -10.70 -3.99 -9.38
N GLY A 139 -10.34 -4.87 -10.31
CA GLY A 139 -11.25 -5.86 -10.90
C GLY A 139 -10.61 -7.24 -10.92
N CYS A 140 -11.37 -8.26 -10.53
CA CYS A 140 -10.89 -9.63 -10.50
C CYS A 140 -11.67 -10.53 -11.47
N TYR A 141 -11.05 -11.62 -11.88
CA TYR A 141 -11.77 -12.77 -12.44
C TYR A 141 -12.68 -13.41 -11.37
N PRO A 142 -13.68 -14.22 -11.76
CA PRO A 142 -14.53 -14.95 -10.82
C PRO A 142 -13.76 -15.84 -9.83
N SER A 143 -12.55 -16.27 -10.21
CA SER A 143 -11.62 -17.02 -9.36
C SER A 143 -10.94 -16.19 -8.25
N GLY A 144 -11.22 -14.89 -8.15
CA GLY A 144 -10.60 -14.01 -7.15
C GLY A 144 -9.22 -13.47 -7.53
N VAL A 145 -8.76 -13.71 -8.76
CA VAL A 145 -7.44 -13.23 -9.23
C VAL A 145 -7.56 -11.82 -9.82
N VAL A 146 -6.68 -10.90 -9.39
CA VAL A 146 -6.63 -9.52 -9.91
C VAL A 146 -6.36 -9.52 -11.42
N SER A 147 -7.21 -8.81 -12.15
CA SER A 147 -7.18 -8.71 -13.62
C SER A 147 -7.21 -7.27 -14.14
N LYS A 148 -7.64 -6.31 -13.32
CA LYS A 148 -7.75 -4.91 -13.69
C LYS A 148 -7.29 -4.02 -12.54
N ILE A 149 -6.50 -3.01 -12.86
CA ILE A 149 -6.14 -1.91 -11.96
C ILE A 149 -6.46 -0.61 -12.69
N ILE A 150 -7.44 0.15 -12.17
CA ILE A 150 -7.96 1.37 -12.79
C ILE A 150 -7.93 2.49 -11.74
N LEU A 151 -6.85 3.26 -11.75
CA LEU A 151 -6.54 4.33 -10.80
C LEU A 151 -6.19 5.65 -11.51
N GLY A 152 -6.66 5.83 -12.75
CA GLY A 152 -6.46 7.07 -13.49
C GLY A 152 -7.14 8.28 -12.85
N SER A 153 -6.55 9.47 -13.00
CA SER A 153 -7.09 10.73 -12.46
C SER A 153 -7.38 10.71 -10.95
N ASN A 154 -6.48 10.10 -10.16
CA ASN A 154 -6.71 9.83 -8.74
C ASN A 154 -5.63 10.40 -7.80
N ASN A 155 -4.81 11.36 -8.29
CA ASN A 155 -3.73 12.01 -7.54
C ASN A 155 -2.64 11.05 -7.03
N LEU A 156 -2.41 9.93 -7.71
CA LEU A 156 -1.30 9.04 -7.36
C LEU A 156 0.02 9.81 -7.51
N ASN A 157 0.84 9.82 -6.46
CA ASN A 157 2.14 10.51 -6.44
C ASN A 157 3.21 9.57 -5.90
N GLY A 158 4.22 9.29 -6.72
CA GLY A 158 5.29 8.36 -6.39
C GLY A 158 5.59 7.46 -7.57
N ARG A 159 5.92 6.18 -7.29
CA ARG A 159 6.39 5.23 -8.32
C ARG A 159 5.45 4.03 -8.42
N ILE A 160 5.32 3.50 -9.63
CA ILE A 160 4.71 2.19 -9.84
C ILE A 160 5.65 1.13 -9.25
N PRO A 161 5.20 0.28 -8.31
CA PRO A 161 6.07 -0.75 -7.73
C PRO A 161 6.45 -1.77 -8.81
N THR A 162 7.70 -2.19 -8.82
CA THR A 162 8.17 -3.17 -9.82
C THR A 162 7.41 -4.49 -9.70
N GLU A 163 6.99 -4.86 -8.49
CA GLU A 163 6.27 -6.07 -8.16
C GLU A 163 4.92 -6.23 -8.87
N ILE A 164 4.37 -5.17 -9.47
CA ILE A 164 3.10 -5.22 -10.22
C ILE A 164 3.12 -6.22 -11.38
N TYR A 165 4.30 -6.50 -11.99
CA TYR A 165 4.41 -7.52 -13.05
C TYR A 165 4.19 -8.95 -12.53
N LYS A 166 4.24 -9.17 -11.21
CA LYS A 166 3.98 -10.47 -10.59
C LYS A 166 2.49 -10.78 -10.43
N LEU A 167 1.61 -9.96 -11.03
CA LEU A 167 0.18 -10.24 -11.19
C LEU A 167 -0.05 -10.96 -12.53
N PRO A 168 -0.07 -12.30 -12.57
CA PRO A 168 0.10 -13.07 -13.82
C PRO A 168 -1.08 -12.96 -14.79
N ARG A 169 -2.22 -12.46 -14.31
CA ARG A 169 -3.49 -12.37 -15.04
C ARG A 169 -3.93 -10.92 -15.26
N LEU A 170 -3.03 -9.95 -15.07
CA LEU A 170 -3.33 -8.54 -15.24
C LEU A 170 -3.60 -8.25 -16.73
N ARG A 171 -4.83 -7.82 -17.01
CA ARG A 171 -5.34 -7.56 -18.38
C ARG A 171 -5.45 -6.07 -18.70
N ILE A 172 -5.73 -5.26 -17.68
CA ILE A 172 -5.96 -3.82 -17.81
C ILE A 172 -5.17 -3.09 -16.72
N LEU A 173 -4.27 -2.22 -17.13
CA LEU A 173 -3.57 -1.29 -16.26
C LEU A 173 -3.84 0.15 -16.74
N LYS A 174 -4.55 0.92 -15.90
CA LYS A 174 -4.91 2.32 -16.15
C LYS A 174 -4.49 3.16 -14.96
N MET A 175 -3.50 4.02 -15.15
CA MET A 175 -2.98 4.96 -14.16
C MET A 175 -2.72 6.34 -14.78
N GLU A 176 -3.41 6.66 -15.87
CA GLU A 176 -3.28 7.92 -16.60
C GLU A 176 -3.66 9.14 -15.76
N LYS A 177 -3.11 10.32 -16.09
CA LYS A 177 -3.43 11.60 -15.45
C LYS A 177 -3.18 11.58 -13.95
N ASN A 178 -1.97 11.20 -13.57
CA ASN A 178 -1.50 11.21 -12.18
C ASN A 178 -0.14 11.93 -12.11
N PHE A 179 0.50 11.88 -10.94
CA PHE A 179 1.83 12.45 -10.70
C PHE A 179 2.87 11.34 -10.52
N LEU A 180 2.73 10.25 -11.29
CA LEU A 180 3.65 9.13 -11.21
C LEU A 180 4.98 9.49 -11.87
N CYS A 181 6.08 9.00 -11.30
CA CYS A 181 7.43 9.25 -11.76
C CYS A 181 8.33 8.02 -11.65
N GLY A 182 9.59 8.16 -12.06
CA GLY A 182 10.60 7.11 -12.02
C GLY A 182 10.57 6.20 -13.25
N ILE A 183 11.24 5.06 -13.16
CA ILE A 183 11.39 4.12 -14.27
C ILE A 183 10.17 3.19 -14.31
N PHE A 184 9.57 3.04 -15.49
CA PHE A 184 8.50 2.08 -15.71
C PHE A 184 8.98 0.64 -15.52
N PRO A 185 8.28 -0.20 -14.75
CA PRO A 185 8.69 -1.60 -14.53
C PRO A 185 8.69 -2.41 -15.83
N THR A 186 9.88 -2.81 -16.30
CA THR A 186 10.04 -3.49 -17.59
C THR A 186 9.25 -4.80 -17.68
N GLY A 187 9.01 -5.49 -16.57
CA GLY A 187 8.21 -6.72 -16.54
C GLY A 187 6.76 -6.54 -17.04
N ILE A 188 6.20 -5.33 -16.97
CA ILE A 188 4.83 -5.05 -17.43
C ILE A 188 4.71 -5.22 -18.95
N TRP A 189 5.77 -4.91 -19.71
CA TRP A 189 5.81 -5.06 -21.16
C TRP A 189 5.59 -6.51 -21.62
N TYR A 190 5.84 -7.48 -20.73
CA TYR A 190 5.83 -8.91 -21.04
C TYR A 190 4.68 -9.66 -20.36
N LEU A 191 3.71 -8.95 -19.79
CA LEU A 191 2.55 -9.56 -19.13
C LEU A 191 1.65 -10.23 -20.17
N PRO A 192 1.48 -11.57 -20.15
CA PRO A 192 0.93 -12.32 -21.26
C PRO A 192 -0.54 -12.02 -21.58
N GLU A 193 -1.30 -11.54 -20.60
CA GLU A 193 -2.72 -11.19 -20.76
C GLU A 193 -2.95 -9.68 -20.89
N LEU A 194 -1.91 -8.84 -20.87
CA LEU A 194 -2.08 -7.40 -20.88
C LEU A 194 -2.61 -6.93 -22.24
N THR A 195 -3.81 -6.35 -22.24
CA THR A 195 -4.49 -5.88 -23.46
C THR A 195 -4.68 -4.36 -23.47
N THR A 196 -4.64 -3.73 -22.29
CA THR A 196 -4.82 -2.29 -22.13
C THR A 196 -3.78 -1.75 -21.16
N LEU A 197 -2.95 -0.85 -21.65
CA LEU A 197 -2.01 -0.07 -20.85
C LEU A 197 -2.24 1.41 -21.13
N ARG A 198 -2.72 2.13 -20.12
CA ARG A 198 -2.85 3.58 -20.13
C ARG A 198 -2.11 4.18 -18.95
N ILE A 199 -1.05 4.88 -19.24
CA ILE A 199 -0.23 5.60 -18.26
C ILE A 199 0.06 7.01 -18.75
N ASP A 200 -0.70 7.48 -19.74
CA ASP A 200 -0.59 8.82 -20.32
C ASP A 200 -0.72 9.93 -19.26
N ASP A 201 -0.14 11.09 -19.55
CA ASP A 201 -0.17 12.27 -18.67
C ASP A 201 0.41 11.97 -17.27
N ASN A 202 1.69 11.57 -17.24
CA ASN A 202 2.48 11.36 -16.03
C ASN A 202 3.94 11.84 -16.26
N ASN A 203 4.86 11.56 -15.33
CA ASN A 203 6.29 11.84 -15.48
C ASN A 203 7.14 10.56 -15.42
N ILE A 204 6.62 9.47 -16.00
CA ILE A 204 7.25 8.15 -16.01
C ILE A 204 8.27 8.10 -17.15
N GLY A 205 9.46 7.56 -16.89
CA GLY A 205 10.50 7.33 -17.88
C GLY A 205 10.88 5.86 -18.01
N GLY A 206 11.99 5.62 -18.69
CA GLY A 206 12.52 4.28 -18.94
C GLY A 206 12.53 3.94 -20.43
N GLN A 207 13.22 2.85 -20.76
CA GLN A 207 13.37 2.42 -22.13
C GLN A 207 12.22 1.48 -22.52
N ILE A 208 11.62 1.73 -23.68
CA ILE A 208 10.68 0.80 -24.32
C ILE A 208 11.49 -0.33 -24.95
N PRO A 209 11.22 -1.61 -24.61
CA PRO A 209 11.90 -2.74 -25.24
C PRO A 209 11.66 -2.78 -26.76
N GLN A 210 12.63 -3.29 -27.52
CA GLN A 210 12.50 -3.38 -28.98
C GLN A 210 11.81 -4.67 -29.45
N GLU A 211 11.81 -5.72 -28.63
CA GLU A 211 11.34 -7.05 -29.02
C GLU A 211 10.52 -7.70 -27.90
N ASN A 212 9.69 -8.68 -28.29
CA ASN A 212 8.93 -9.55 -27.38
C ASN A 212 7.92 -8.83 -26.47
N ILE A 213 7.54 -7.58 -26.75
CA ILE A 213 6.48 -6.89 -26.01
C ILE A 213 5.14 -7.59 -26.30
N THR A 214 4.33 -7.78 -25.26
CA THR A 214 2.96 -8.27 -25.41
C THR A 214 2.14 -7.34 -26.32
N PRO A 215 1.48 -7.87 -27.36
CA PRO A 215 0.63 -7.06 -28.23
C PRO A 215 -0.59 -6.55 -27.47
N MET A 216 -0.64 -5.23 -27.27
CA MET A 216 -1.74 -4.55 -26.58
C MET A 216 -2.72 -3.93 -27.58
N ARG A 217 -4.03 -3.99 -27.29
CA ARG A 217 -5.07 -3.38 -28.14
C ARG A 217 -5.16 -1.88 -27.92
N ASN A 218 -5.09 -1.45 -26.66
CA ASN A 218 -5.14 -0.05 -26.27
C ASN A 218 -3.85 0.30 -25.52
N PHE A 219 -2.97 1.04 -26.20
CA PHE A 219 -1.64 1.38 -25.72
C PHE A 219 -1.43 2.90 -25.80
N ILE A 220 -1.53 3.56 -24.63
CA ILE A 220 -1.45 5.01 -24.52
C ILE A 220 -0.46 5.35 -23.40
N ILE A 221 0.72 5.82 -23.80
CA ILE A 221 1.81 6.19 -22.89
C ILE A 221 2.29 7.64 -23.09
N SER A 222 1.63 8.39 -23.97
CA SER A 222 1.97 9.76 -24.33
C SER A 222 2.05 10.71 -23.13
N ASN A 223 2.78 11.81 -23.28
CA ASN A 223 3.02 12.78 -22.22
C ASN A 223 3.68 12.12 -21.00
N ASN A 224 4.85 11.54 -21.26
CA ASN A 224 5.77 10.92 -20.31
C ASN A 224 7.21 11.15 -20.82
N THR A 225 8.22 10.59 -20.15
CA THR A 225 9.65 10.74 -20.48
C THR A 225 10.30 9.45 -20.99
N PHE A 226 9.52 8.58 -21.65
CA PHE A 226 10.01 7.33 -22.23
C PHE A 226 11.05 7.56 -23.34
N SER A 227 11.99 6.63 -23.46
CA SER A 227 12.97 6.57 -24.55
C SER A 227 12.86 5.26 -25.34
N GLY A 228 13.40 5.24 -26.55
CA GLY A 228 13.37 4.08 -27.45
C GLY A 228 12.26 4.16 -28.50
N ASN A 229 12.17 3.12 -29.34
CA ASN A 229 11.21 3.02 -30.43
C ASN A 229 10.12 2.00 -30.09
N ILE A 230 8.91 2.25 -30.57
CA ILE A 230 7.73 1.40 -30.36
C ILE A 230 7.50 0.38 -31.48
N GLU A 231 8.41 0.25 -32.44
CA GLU A 231 8.28 -0.68 -33.57
C GLU A 231 7.89 -2.13 -33.17
N GLY A 232 8.35 -2.60 -32.00
CA GLY A 232 8.01 -3.92 -31.46
C GLY A 232 6.61 -4.06 -30.84
N VAL A 233 5.91 -2.97 -30.54
CA VAL A 233 4.50 -3.03 -30.11
C VAL A 233 3.67 -3.17 -31.39
N GLY A 234 3.07 -4.35 -31.62
CA GLY A 234 2.27 -4.62 -32.83
C GLY A 234 1.13 -3.62 -33.08
N ARG A 235 0.41 -3.75 -34.20
CA ARG A 235 -0.73 -2.87 -34.57
C ARG A 235 -1.78 -2.86 -33.44
N SER A 236 -1.69 -1.86 -32.57
CA SER A 236 -2.71 -1.55 -31.57
C SER A 236 -3.91 -0.94 -32.28
N GLU A 237 -5.11 -1.20 -31.77
CA GLU A 237 -6.35 -0.58 -32.26
C GLU A 237 -6.35 0.93 -31.93
N GLU A 238 -5.77 1.30 -30.79
CA GLU A 238 -5.54 2.69 -30.39
C GLU A 238 -4.13 2.86 -29.83
N ARG A 239 -3.37 3.79 -30.43
CA ARG A 239 -1.96 4.02 -30.14
C ARG A 239 -1.65 5.51 -29.99
N ARG A 240 -1.11 5.92 -28.84
CA ARG A 240 -0.52 7.25 -28.65
C ARG A 240 0.70 7.17 -27.74
N VAL A 241 1.78 7.78 -28.19
CA VAL A 241 3.11 7.74 -27.57
C VAL A 241 3.66 9.16 -27.52
#